data_AF-A0A3P8AQ22-F1
#
_entry.id   AF-A0A3P8AQ22-F1
#
_cell.length_a   1.000
_cell.length_b   1.000
_cell.length_c   1.000
_cell.angle_alpha   90.00
_cell.angle_beta   90.00
_cell.angle_gamma   90.00
#
_symmetry.space_group_name_H-M   'P 1'
#
loop_
_entity.id
_entity.type
_entity.pdbx_description
1 polymer ?
#
loop_
_entity_poly.entity_id
_entity_poly.type
_entity_poly.pdbx_seq_one_letter_code
_entity_poly.pdbx_strand_id
1 'polypeptide(L)'
;MAHTDWPDHTAPLSPLPTVALLKLARMLCGGNPITVHCSAGIGRTATFVGIDYAVQKIYQSDKVSMIDVLKDLRNQRLHAIQSPIQYAFLHLCVLEVFIEVQQSDQIAWL
;
A
#
# COMPACT_ATOMS: atom_id res chain seq x y z
N MET A 1 -14.02 2.15 -5.73
CA MET A 1 -12.96 2.36 -6.77
C MET A 1 -12.33 1.01 -7.08
N ALA A 2 -11.84 0.78 -8.31
CA ALA A 2 -11.29 -0.51 -8.73
C ALA A 2 -9.97 -0.33 -9.49
N HIS A 3 -8.99 -1.20 -9.22
CA HIS A 3 -7.75 -1.31 -10.00
C HIS A 3 -7.92 -2.44 -11.02
N THR A 4 -8.26 -2.10 -12.26
CA THR A 4 -8.68 -3.08 -13.29
C THR A 4 -7.52 -3.92 -13.83
N ASP A 5 -6.30 -3.37 -13.85
CA ASP A 5 -5.14 -4.00 -14.49
C ASP A 5 -4.17 -4.62 -13.48
N TRP A 6 -4.69 -5.40 -12.52
CA TRP A 6 -3.87 -6.14 -11.54
C TRP A 6 -4.27 -7.62 -11.51
N PRO A 7 -3.60 -8.48 -12.30
CA PRO A 7 -3.81 -9.93 -12.29
C PRO A 7 -3.43 -10.56 -10.94
N ASP A 8 -3.93 -11.77 -10.67
CA ASP A 8 -3.63 -12.43 -9.41
C ASP A 8 -2.17 -12.87 -9.31
N HIS A 9 -1.61 -12.85 -8.10
CA HIS A 9 -0.19 -13.14 -7.78
C HIS A 9 0.89 -12.26 -8.43
N THR A 10 0.53 -11.41 -9.39
CA THR A 10 1.44 -10.47 -10.04
C THR A 10 1.37 -9.09 -9.38
N ALA A 11 2.01 -8.11 -10.00
CA ALA A 11 1.91 -6.70 -9.69
C ALA A 11 1.83 -5.87 -10.99
N PRO A 12 1.22 -4.67 -10.94
CA PRO A 12 1.32 -3.69 -12.02
C PRO A 12 2.77 -3.36 -12.34
N LEU A 13 3.04 -2.98 -13.59
CA LEU A 13 4.38 -2.56 -14.02
C LEU A 13 4.78 -1.19 -13.47
N SER A 14 3.80 -0.32 -13.21
CA SER A 14 4.02 1.03 -12.67
C SER A 14 3.34 1.16 -11.31
N PRO A 15 4.02 1.75 -10.29
CA PRO A 15 3.42 2.03 -8.99
C PRO A 15 2.43 3.21 -9.04
N LEU A 16 2.58 4.13 -10.00
CA LEU A 16 1.86 5.40 -10.07
C LEU A 16 0.33 5.26 -9.95
N PRO A 17 -0.35 4.37 -10.72
CA PRO A 17 -1.81 4.27 -10.64
C PRO A 17 -2.28 3.75 -9.27
N THR A 18 -1.49 2.87 -8.65
CA THR A 18 -1.79 2.33 -7.31
C THR A 18 -1.62 3.40 -6.24
N VAL A 19 -0.56 4.20 -6.33
CA VAL A 19 -0.31 5.33 -5.41
C VAL A 19 -1.36 6.42 -5.56
N ALA A 20 -1.74 6.78 -6.80
CA ALA A 20 -2.82 7.73 -7.06
C ALA A 20 -4.15 7.24 -6.47
N LEU A 21 -4.49 5.96 -6.65
CA LEU A 21 -5.67 5.35 -6.06
C LEU A 21 -5.63 5.37 -4.53
N LEU A 22 -4.47 5.12 -3.92
CA LEU A 22 -4.29 5.18 -2.47
C LEU A 22 -4.56 6.58 -1.92
N LYS A 23 -3.95 7.60 -2.53
CA LYS A 23 -4.17 9.00 -2.16
C LYS A 23 -5.64 9.39 -2.28
N LEU A 24 -6.28 9.03 -3.39
CA LEU A 24 -7.70 9.28 -3.60
C LEU A 24 -8.57 8.57 -2.53
N ALA A 25 -8.26 7.33 -2.18
CA ALA A 25 -8.99 6.60 -1.15
C ALA A 25 -8.87 7.27 0.23
N ARG A 26 -7.67 7.76 0.59
CA ARG A 26 -7.44 8.51 1.83
C ARG A 26 -8.16 9.85 1.85
N MET A 27 -8.12 10.60 0.74
CA MET A 27 -8.84 11.87 0.63
C MET A 27 -10.36 11.69 0.77
N LEU A 28 -10.92 10.62 0.20
CA LEU A 28 -12.37 10.40 0.18
C LEU A 28 -12.92 9.73 1.45
N CYS A 29 -12.10 9.07 2.27
CA CYS A 29 -12.61 8.33 3.42
C CYS A 29 -13.11 9.23 4.56
N GLY A 30 -12.65 10.49 4.61
CA GLY A 30 -13.04 11.44 5.65
C GLY A 30 -12.80 10.93 7.08
N GLY A 31 -11.73 10.15 7.28
CA GLY A 31 -11.38 9.54 8.56
C GLY A 31 -12.10 8.21 8.87
N ASN A 32 -12.99 7.73 8.00
CA ASN A 32 -13.66 6.45 8.18
C ASN A 32 -12.80 5.27 7.68
N PRO A 33 -13.02 4.04 8.22
CA PRO A 33 -12.38 2.85 7.70
C PRO A 33 -12.69 2.62 6.20
N ILE A 34 -11.67 2.21 5.44
CA ILE A 34 -11.80 1.92 4.01
C ILE A 34 -11.92 0.40 3.82
N THR A 35 -13.01 -0.07 3.22
CA THR A 35 -13.11 -1.46 2.81
C THR A 35 -12.31 -1.70 1.53
N VAL A 36 -11.32 -2.59 1.61
CA VAL A 36 -10.50 -3.02 0.47
C VAL A 36 -10.69 -4.52 0.27
N HIS A 37 -10.97 -4.96 -0.97
CA HIS A 37 -11.10 -6.38 -1.28
C HIS A 37 -10.52 -6.70 -2.66
N CYS A 38 -10.25 -7.98 -2.89
CA CYS A 38 -9.95 -8.54 -4.21
C CYS A 38 -10.80 -9.80 -4.41
N SER A 39 -10.19 -10.96 -4.67
CA SER A 39 -10.85 -12.27 -4.61
C SER A 39 -10.79 -12.85 -3.19
N ALA A 40 -9.64 -13.41 -2.77
CA ALA A 40 -9.46 -13.95 -1.43
C ALA A 40 -9.12 -12.90 -0.34
N GLY A 41 -8.85 -11.65 -0.75
CA GLY A 41 -8.51 -10.56 0.17
C GLY A 41 -7.15 -10.69 0.85
N ILE A 42 -6.21 -11.48 0.32
CA ILE A 42 -4.89 -11.72 0.94
C ILE A 42 -3.69 -11.27 0.08
N GLY A 43 -3.84 -11.23 -1.24
CA GLY A 43 -2.80 -10.74 -2.17
C GLY A 43 -2.90 -9.22 -2.36
N ARG A 44 -3.55 -8.81 -3.46
CA ARG A 44 -3.77 -7.40 -3.86
C ARG A 44 -4.29 -6.52 -2.72
N THR A 45 -5.28 -6.99 -1.98
CA THR A 45 -5.83 -6.27 -0.81
C THR A 45 -4.77 -5.97 0.23
N ALA A 46 -4.00 -7.00 0.64
CA ALA A 46 -2.98 -6.82 1.66
C ALA A 46 -1.80 -6.01 1.14
N THR A 47 -1.46 -6.09 -0.15
CA THR A 47 -0.46 -5.22 -0.78
C THR A 47 -0.91 -3.77 -0.71
N PHE A 48 -2.15 -3.46 -1.12
CA PHE A 48 -2.68 -2.10 -1.10
C PHE A 48 -2.74 -1.50 0.32
N VAL A 49 -3.25 -2.26 1.29
CA VAL A 49 -3.26 -1.87 2.71
C VAL A 49 -1.84 -1.76 3.27
N GLY A 50 -0.94 -2.64 2.85
CA GLY A 50 0.45 -2.65 3.30
C GLY A 50 1.25 -1.43 2.86
N ILE A 51 0.99 -0.89 1.67
CA ILE A 51 1.60 0.37 1.20
C ILE A 51 1.28 1.49 2.17
N ASP A 52 -0.02 1.68 2.44
CA ASP A 52 -0.53 2.71 3.35
C ASP A 52 0.03 2.57 4.78
N TYR A 53 0.03 1.35 5.31
CA TYR A 53 0.55 1.08 6.65
C TYR A 53 2.05 1.33 6.74
N ALA A 54 2.83 0.89 5.75
CA ALA A 54 4.27 1.11 5.70
C ALA A 54 4.61 2.60 5.65
N VAL A 55 3.91 3.37 4.80
CA VAL A 55 4.10 4.81 4.70
C VAL A 55 3.88 5.49 6.05
N GLN A 56 2.74 5.22 6.72
CA GLN A 56 2.47 5.77 8.06
C GLN A 56 3.55 5.41 9.09
N LYS A 57 4.03 4.16 9.08
CA LYS A 57 5.12 3.72 9.98
C LYS A 57 6.39 4.51 9.73
N ILE A 58 6.77 4.72 8.47
CA ILE A 58 8.00 5.45 8.09
C ILE A 58 7.89 6.93 8.49
N TYR A 59 6.69 7.53 8.40
CA TYR A 59 6.48 8.90 8.89
C TYR A 59 6.60 9.02 10.41
N GLN A 60 6.25 7.97 11.15
CA GLN A 60 6.31 7.97 12.62
C GLN A 60 7.72 7.66 13.15
N SER A 61 8.56 6.98 12.37
CA SER A 61 9.88 6.50 12.81
C SER A 61 10.81 6.29 11.61
N ASP A 62 12.06 6.74 11.74
CA ASP A 62 13.14 6.47 10.79
C ASP A 62 13.63 5.01 10.84
N LYS A 63 13.25 4.25 11.88
CA LYS A 63 13.61 2.85 12.10
C LYS A 63 12.45 1.92 11.77
N VAL A 64 12.13 1.79 10.48
CA VAL A 64 11.11 0.85 10.01
C VAL A 64 11.74 -0.30 9.23
N SER A 65 11.37 -1.52 9.63
CA SER A 65 11.69 -2.75 8.92
C SER A 65 10.48 -3.20 8.12
N MET A 66 10.64 -3.35 6.81
CA MET A 66 9.57 -3.83 5.93
C MET A 66 9.18 -5.29 6.22
N ILE A 67 10.08 -6.06 6.83
CA ILE A 67 9.77 -7.41 7.32
C ILE A 67 8.82 -7.36 8.51
N ASP A 68 8.95 -6.37 9.38
CA ASP A 68 8.04 -6.21 10.52
C ASP A 68 6.67 -5.68 10.06
N VAL A 69 6.63 -4.80 9.05
CA VAL A 69 5.39 -4.46 8.33
C VAL A 69 4.68 -5.72 7.82
N LEU A 70 5.41 -6.64 7.16
CA LEU A 70 4.83 -7.89 6.67
C LEU A 70 4.32 -8.78 7.81
N LYS A 71 5.08 -8.91 8.90
CA LYS A 71 4.67 -9.70 10.07
C LYS A 71 3.40 -9.13 10.71
N ASP A 72 3.33 -7.81 10.89
CA ASP A 72 2.16 -7.13 11.44
C ASP A 72 0.91 -7.40 10.60
N LEU A 73 1.02 -7.28 9.27
CA LEU A 73 -0.07 -7.58 8.35
C LEU A 73 -0.50 -9.06 8.45
N ARG A 74 0.46 -9.98 8.55
CA ARG A 74 0.19 -11.42 8.69
C ARG A 74 -0.40 -11.81 10.04
N ASN A 75 -0.09 -11.05 11.10
CA ASN A 75 -0.70 -11.23 12.42
C ASN A 75 -2.17 -10.81 12.43
N GLN A 76 -2.57 -9.86 11.57
CA GLN A 76 -3.98 -9.44 11.43
C GLN A 76 -4.75 -10.25 10.39
N ARG A 77 -4.08 -10.71 9.32
CA ARG A 77 -4.68 -11.53 8.27
C ARG A 77 -3.72 -12.57 7.74
N LEU A 78 -4.05 -13.84 8.00
CA LEU A 78 -3.26 -14.98 7.56
C LEU A 78 -2.97 -14.92 6.04
N HIS A 79 -1.73 -15.21 5.65
CA HIS A 79 -1.23 -15.15 4.28
C HIS A 79 -1.30 -13.77 3.59
N ALA A 80 -1.40 -12.68 4.36
CA ALA A 80 -1.22 -11.32 3.84
C ALA A 80 0.07 -11.21 3.02
N ILE A 81 -0.06 -10.63 1.82
CA ILE A 81 0.95 -10.51 0.77
C ILE A 81 1.40 -11.91 0.33
N GLN A 82 0.74 -12.38 -0.73
CA GLN A 82 0.75 -13.79 -1.12
C GLN A 82 1.94 -14.17 -1.98
N SER A 83 2.54 -13.23 -2.72
CA SER A 83 3.70 -13.49 -3.58
C SER A 83 4.88 -12.55 -3.30
N PRO A 84 6.13 -12.98 -3.58
CA PRO A 84 7.30 -12.11 -3.53
C PRO A 84 7.18 -10.90 -4.46
N ILE A 85 6.54 -11.04 -5.61
CA ILE A 85 6.30 -9.96 -6.58
C ILE A 85 5.44 -8.86 -5.95
N GLN A 86 4.38 -9.24 -5.24
CA GLN A 86 3.54 -8.29 -4.50
C GLN A 86 4.30 -7.61 -3.36
N TYR A 87 5.18 -8.32 -2.67
CA TYR A 87 6.04 -7.73 -1.64
C TYR A 87 7.03 -6.74 -2.23
N ALA A 88 7.68 -7.06 -3.36
CA ALA A 88 8.55 -6.14 -4.06
C ALA A 88 7.78 -4.89 -4.56
N PHE A 89 6.59 -5.09 -5.12
CA PHE A 89 5.75 -3.99 -5.60
C PHE A 89 5.31 -3.04 -4.49
N LEU A 90 5.04 -3.56 -3.28
CA LEU A 90 4.80 -2.74 -2.10
C LEU A 90 5.96 -1.76 -1.87
N HIS A 91 7.22 -2.22 -1.96
CA HIS A 91 8.39 -1.34 -1.78
C HIS A 91 8.46 -0.28 -2.87
N LEU A 92 8.20 -0.64 -4.13
CA LEU A 92 8.17 0.31 -5.23
C LEU A 92 7.12 1.40 -5.01
N CYS A 93 5.93 1.04 -4.55
CA CYS A 93 4.88 2.02 -4.24
C CYS A 93 5.23 2.91 -3.05
N VAL A 94 5.87 2.35 -2.01
CA VAL A 94 6.35 3.16 -0.87
C VAL A 94 7.38 4.18 -1.34
N LEU A 95 8.38 3.76 -2.13
CA LEU A 95 9.39 4.66 -2.70
C LEU A 95 8.73 5.75 -3.56
N GLU A 96 7.78 5.38 -4.42
CA GLU A 96 7.05 6.32 -5.26
C GLU A 96 6.32 7.40 -4.43
N VAL A 97 5.67 7.01 -3.34
CA VAL A 97 5.02 7.96 -2.42
C VAL A 97 6.02 9.00 -1.92
N PHE A 98 7.22 8.59 -1.50
CA PHE A 98 8.24 9.52 -0.99
C PHE A 98 8.93 10.35 -2.08
N ILE A 99 9.05 9.83 -3.31
CA ILE A 99 9.56 10.58 -4.46
C ILE A 99 8.59 11.70 -4.84
N GLU A 100 7.29 11.42 -4.95
CA GLU A 100 6.28 12.44 -5.27
C GLU A 100 6.20 13.53 -4.19
N VAL A 101 6.41 13.17 -2.92
CA VAL A 101 6.46 14.12 -1.79
C VAL A 101 7.60 15.12 -1.94
N GLN A 102 8.78 14.71 -2.45
CA GLN A 102 9.89 15.64 -2.67
C GLN A 102 9.60 16.65 -3.80
N GLN A 103 8.62 16.38 -4.66
CA GLN A 103 8.24 17.26 -5.77
C GLN A 103 7.06 18.19 -5.44
N SER A 104 6.31 17.89 -4.38
CA SER A 104 5.11 18.63 -3.97
C SER A 104 5.20 18.90 -2.46
N ASP A 105 5.49 20.14 -2.07
CA ASP A 105 5.70 20.59 -0.67
C ASP A 105 4.49 20.47 0.31
N GLN A 106 3.53 19.57 0.07
CA GLN A 106 2.39 19.31 0.97
C GLN A 106 1.97 17.84 0.94
N ILE A 107 1.96 17.20 2.12
CA ILE A 107 1.24 15.93 2.35
C ILE A 107 -0.08 16.26 3.04
N ALA A 108 -1.09 16.61 2.25
CA ALA A 108 -2.38 17.06 2.78
C ALA A 108 -3.28 15.92 3.33
N TRP A 109 -2.78 14.69 3.50
CA TRP A 109 -3.61 13.50 3.79
C TRP A 109 -3.10 12.58 4.91
N LEU A 110 -1.98 12.92 5.58
CA LEU A 110 -1.55 12.33 6.86
C LEU A 110 -1.89 13.29 7.99
#